data_AF-A0A7Y2JSL1-F1
#
_entry.id   AF-A0A7Y2JSL1-F1
#
_cell.length_a   1.000
_cell.length_b   1.000
_cell.length_c   1.000
_cell.angle_alpha   90.00
_cell.angle_beta   90.00
_cell.angle_gamma   90.00
#
_symmetry.space_group_name_H-M   'P 1'
#
loop_
_entity.id
_entity.type
_entity.pdbx_description
1 polymer ?
#
loop_
_entity_poly.entity_id
_entity_poly.type
_entity_poly.pdbx_seq_one_letter_code
_entity_poly.pdbx_strand_id
1 'polypeptide(L)'
;AIDQLVGLVHHAYLMWEVGEWTFRIARDRGLAVLRGAAPQDGSGSAPVAYYLQWSHRSVWAQIAPEEPHEPLDGWFLSPGPSDDSIRVLGIFGLHPERMGFSVVEVMGARPAGLVRPDGTPPFASVLPAGDDAGLYSLVGTEELLELAWRSHGLARSGDAKSVRAPDGIVEIS
;
A
#
# COMPACT_ATOMS: atom_id res chain seq x y z
N ALA A 1 4.52 3.69 19.09
CA ALA A 1 5.94 3.33 18.96
C ALA A 1 6.16 1.82 19.04
N ILE A 2 5.97 1.16 20.20
CA ILE A 2 6.18 -0.30 20.31
C ILE A 2 5.19 -1.08 19.44
N ASP A 3 3.89 -0.75 19.50
CA ASP A 3 2.87 -1.48 18.72
C ASP A 3 3.10 -1.37 17.21
N GLN A 4 3.56 -0.20 16.74
CA GLN A 4 3.90 0.05 15.33
C GLN A 4 5.12 -0.78 14.90
N LEU A 5 6.14 -0.90 15.76
CA LEU A 5 7.29 -1.76 15.50
C LEU A 5 6.90 -3.24 15.48
N VAL A 6 6.05 -3.67 16.42
CA VAL A 6 5.53 -5.05 16.46
C VAL A 6 4.74 -5.35 15.18
N GLY A 7 3.86 -4.44 14.76
CA GLY A 7 3.13 -4.56 13.50
C GLY A 7 4.08 -4.69 12.31
N LEU A 8 5.06 -3.80 12.19
CA LEU A 8 6.06 -3.86 11.12
C LEU A 8 6.81 -5.20 11.07
N VAL A 9 7.32 -5.65 12.22
CA VAL A 9 8.07 -6.92 12.32
C VAL A 9 7.18 -8.11 11.98
N HIS A 10 5.94 -8.11 12.47
CA HIS A 10 4.97 -9.16 12.16
C HIS A 10 4.67 -9.24 10.66
N HIS A 11 4.40 -8.11 10.01
CA HIS A 11 4.15 -8.04 8.56
C HIS A 11 5.38 -8.45 7.74
N ALA A 12 6.57 -8.00 8.14
CA ALA A 12 7.81 -8.40 7.49
C ALA A 12 8.07 -9.91 7.64
N TYR A 13 7.81 -10.48 8.82
CA TYR A 13 7.91 -11.93 9.05
C TYR A 13 6.95 -12.73 8.17
N LEU A 14 5.68 -12.33 8.08
CA LEU A 14 4.69 -13.01 7.23
C LEU A 14 5.10 -12.99 5.75
N MET A 15 5.60 -11.85 5.27
CA MET A 15 6.13 -11.74 3.91
C MET A 15 7.36 -12.64 3.71
N TRP A 16 8.27 -12.68 4.69
CA TRP A 16 9.48 -13.51 4.65
C TRP A 16 9.13 -15.01 4.59
N GLU A 17 8.21 -15.47 5.43
CA GLU A 17 7.76 -16.88 5.49
C GLU A 17 7.29 -17.40 4.11
N VAL A 18 6.68 -16.53 3.30
CA VAL A 18 6.11 -16.92 2.01
C VAL A 18 7.02 -16.64 0.81
N GLY A 19 8.28 -16.23 1.05
CA GLY A 19 9.30 -16.08 0.01
C GLY A 19 9.62 -14.64 -0.40
N GLU A 20 9.41 -13.67 0.50
CA GLU A 20 9.85 -12.26 0.34
C GLU A 20 9.27 -11.55 -0.90
N TRP A 21 7.99 -11.79 -1.19
CA TRP A 21 7.35 -11.22 -2.37
C TRP A 21 7.25 -9.70 -2.28
N THR A 22 8.03 -9.02 -3.12
CA THR A 22 7.94 -7.57 -3.33
C THR A 22 7.49 -7.28 -4.75
N PHE A 23 6.47 -6.43 -4.87
CA PHE A 23 5.90 -5.99 -6.12
C PHE A 23 6.06 -4.49 -6.28
N ARG A 24 6.41 -4.03 -7.48
CA ARG A 24 6.39 -2.59 -7.82
C ARG A 24 5.28 -2.30 -8.81
N ILE A 25 4.39 -1.38 -8.45
CA ILE A 25 3.35 -0.88 -9.37
C ILE A 25 3.94 0.20 -10.29
N ALA A 26 3.70 0.07 -11.58
CA ALA A 26 4.01 1.13 -12.53
C ALA A 26 3.08 2.34 -12.31
N ARG A 27 3.58 3.56 -12.52
CA ARG A 27 2.83 4.80 -12.29
C ARG A 27 1.45 4.77 -12.95
N ASP A 28 1.38 4.45 -14.24
CA ASP A 28 0.12 4.45 -14.99
C ASP A 28 -0.89 3.43 -14.46
N ARG A 29 -0.41 2.28 -13.96
CA ARG A 29 -1.26 1.27 -13.33
C ARG A 29 -1.76 1.73 -11.96
N GLY A 30 -0.91 2.38 -11.17
CA GLY A 30 -1.32 3.01 -9.91
C GLY A 30 -2.39 4.07 -10.12
N LEU A 31 -2.24 4.90 -11.15
CA LEU A 31 -3.25 5.89 -11.54
C LEU A 31 -4.57 5.24 -11.96
N ALA A 32 -4.53 4.14 -12.69
CA ALA A 32 -5.73 3.40 -13.07
C ALA A 32 -6.47 2.85 -11.84
N VAL A 33 -5.75 2.28 -10.87
CA VAL A 33 -6.29 1.79 -9.59
C VAL A 33 -6.95 2.93 -8.79
N LEU A 34 -6.28 4.07 -8.67
CA LEU A 34 -6.81 5.25 -7.96
C LEU A 34 -8.11 5.75 -8.61
N ARG A 35 -8.19 5.72 -9.94
CA ARG A 35 -9.38 6.13 -10.72
C ARG A 35 -10.50 5.07 -10.74
N GLY A 36 -10.30 3.92 -10.10
CA GLY A 36 -11.32 2.87 -10.00
C GLY A 36 -11.39 1.95 -11.22
N ALA A 37 -10.36 1.92 -12.07
CA ALA A 37 -10.24 0.86 -13.05
C ALA A 37 -10.05 -0.47 -12.33
N ALA A 38 -10.87 -1.46 -12.64
CA ALA A 38 -10.68 -2.81 -12.13
C ALA A 38 -9.32 -3.34 -12.61
N PRO A 39 -8.50 -3.93 -11.73
CA PRO A 39 -7.40 -4.77 -12.18
C PRO A 39 -7.94 -5.80 -13.16
N GLN A 40 -7.18 -6.10 -14.22
CA GLN A 40 -7.53 -7.26 -15.02
C GLN A 40 -7.35 -8.49 -14.13
N ASP A 41 -8.37 -9.33 -14.03
CA ASP A 41 -8.30 -10.56 -13.26
C ASP A 41 -7.17 -11.42 -13.80
N GLY A 42 -6.07 -11.44 -13.05
CA GLY A 42 -4.99 -12.37 -13.27
C GLY A 42 -5.45 -13.78 -12.99
N SER A 43 -5.15 -14.72 -13.89
CA SER A 43 -5.40 -16.16 -13.64
C SER A 43 -4.40 -16.76 -12.64
N GLY A 44 -3.45 -15.99 -12.12
CA GLY A 44 -2.47 -16.43 -11.13
C GLY A 44 -2.99 -16.35 -9.69
N SER A 45 -2.46 -17.21 -8.81
CA SER A 45 -2.61 -17.05 -7.37
C SER A 45 -1.59 -16.02 -6.89
N ALA A 46 -2.05 -14.88 -6.34
CA ALA A 46 -1.15 -13.99 -5.60
C ALA A 46 -0.59 -14.72 -4.37
N PRO A 47 0.65 -14.39 -3.93
CA PRO A 47 1.14 -14.79 -2.63
C PRO A 47 0.18 -14.35 -1.52
N VAL A 48 0.07 -15.15 -0.46
CA VAL A 48 -0.81 -14.81 0.67
C VAL A 48 -0.32 -13.57 1.42
N ALA A 49 0.98 -13.31 1.46
CA ALA A 49 1.57 -12.09 2.00
C ALA A 49 2.63 -11.49 1.05
N TYR A 50 2.67 -10.17 0.94
CA TYR A 50 3.62 -9.46 0.08
C TYR A 50 3.78 -8.00 0.47
N TYR A 51 4.84 -7.36 -0.04
CA TYR A 51 4.99 -5.92 -0.03
C TYR A 51 4.68 -5.34 -1.41
N LEU A 52 3.84 -4.31 -1.48
CA LEU A 52 3.56 -3.56 -2.71
C LEU A 52 4.14 -2.16 -2.59
N GLN A 53 5.13 -1.87 -3.43
CA GLN A 53 5.75 -0.56 -3.57
C GLN A 53 4.96 0.31 -4.56
N TRP A 54 4.57 1.51 -4.11
CA TRP A 54 3.90 2.50 -4.94
C TRP A 54 4.91 3.30 -5.78
N SER A 55 4.41 3.93 -6.85
CA SER A 55 5.22 4.92 -7.56
C SER A 55 5.52 6.09 -6.63
N HIS A 56 6.80 6.47 -6.57
CA HIS A 56 7.28 7.47 -5.62
C HIS A 56 6.44 8.77 -5.70
N ARG A 57 5.95 9.20 -4.53
CA ARG A 57 5.23 10.48 -4.32
C ARG A 57 3.94 10.65 -5.12
N SER A 58 3.26 9.58 -5.54
CA SER A 58 1.97 9.71 -6.23
C SER A 58 0.76 9.83 -5.29
N VAL A 59 0.84 9.25 -4.11
CA VAL A 59 -0.23 9.22 -3.11
C VAL A 59 0.31 9.78 -1.80
N TRP A 60 -0.47 10.62 -1.12
CA TRP A 60 -0.06 11.33 0.09
C TRP A 60 -1.11 11.19 1.20
N ALA A 61 -0.72 11.25 2.45
CA ALA A 61 -1.64 11.17 3.59
C ALA A 61 -1.17 12.05 4.73
N GLN A 62 -2.11 12.68 5.45
CA GLN A 62 -1.84 13.26 6.76
C GLN A 62 -2.04 12.18 7.82
N ILE A 63 -0.96 11.76 8.48
CA ILE A 63 -1.00 10.61 9.40
C ILE A 63 -1.54 11.00 10.78
N ALA A 64 -1.20 12.19 11.25
CA ALA A 64 -1.74 12.76 12.47
C ALA A 64 -2.24 14.20 12.22
N PRO A 65 -3.23 14.68 13.00
CA PRO A 65 -3.71 16.05 12.89
C PRO A 65 -2.56 17.05 13.01
N GLU A 66 -2.60 18.10 12.18
CA GLU A 66 -1.60 19.18 12.14
C GLU A 66 -0.20 18.79 11.67
N GLU A 67 0.06 17.52 11.38
CA GLU A 67 1.32 17.09 10.78
C GLU A 67 1.33 17.32 9.26
N PRO A 68 2.51 17.53 8.65
CA PRO A 68 2.64 17.56 7.20
C PRO A 68 2.13 16.27 6.55
N HIS A 69 1.65 16.38 5.31
CA HIS A 69 1.33 15.20 4.52
C HIS A 69 2.62 14.44 4.17
N GLU A 70 2.57 13.12 4.31
CA GLU A 70 3.65 12.21 3.98
C GLU A 70 3.30 11.38 2.73
N PRO A 71 4.27 11.11 1.84
CA PRO A 71 4.03 10.27 0.68
C PRO A 71 3.88 8.81 1.12
N LEU A 72 2.97 8.07 0.48
CA LEU A 72 2.89 6.62 0.58
C LEU A 72 4.02 5.99 -0.25
N ASP A 73 4.86 5.19 0.40
CA ASP A 73 5.96 4.46 -0.26
C ASP A 73 5.52 3.05 -0.69
N GLY A 74 4.69 2.42 0.13
CA GLY A 74 4.26 1.05 -0.06
C GLY A 74 3.46 0.52 1.12
N TRP A 75 3.07 -0.74 1.05
CA TRP A 75 2.49 -1.44 2.19
C TRP A 75 2.78 -2.93 2.18
N PHE A 76 2.74 -3.51 3.36
CA PHE A 76 2.54 -4.95 3.51
C PHE A 76 1.07 -5.27 3.41
N LEU A 77 0.76 -6.38 2.74
CA LEU A 77 -0.57 -6.96 2.70
C LEU A 77 -0.48 -8.43 3.11
N SER A 78 -1.40 -8.86 3.97
CA SER A 78 -1.60 -10.25 4.37
C SER A 78 -3.09 -10.54 4.53
N PRO A 79 -3.51 -11.80 4.67
CA PRO A 79 -4.90 -12.12 4.98
C PRO A 79 -5.25 -11.61 6.38
N GLY A 80 -6.50 -11.21 6.56
CA GLY A 80 -7.07 -10.97 7.89
C GLY A 80 -7.60 -12.26 8.53
N PRO A 81 -8.29 -12.17 9.68
CA PRO A 81 -8.79 -13.32 10.42
C PRO A 81 -9.96 -14.04 9.74
N SER A 82 -10.62 -13.40 8.76
CA SER A 82 -11.69 -13.98 7.96
C SER A 82 -11.33 -13.97 6.48
N ASP A 83 -11.90 -14.89 5.70
CA ASP A 83 -11.64 -15.04 4.26
C ASP A 83 -11.92 -13.75 3.45
N ASP A 84 -12.90 -12.95 3.87
CA ASP A 84 -13.26 -11.69 3.22
C ASP A 84 -12.54 -10.47 3.81
N SER A 85 -11.40 -10.67 4.48
CA SER A 85 -10.64 -9.58 5.10
C SER A 85 -9.17 -9.59 4.71
N ILE A 86 -8.61 -8.40 4.56
CA ILE A 86 -7.17 -8.19 4.42
C ILE A 86 -6.66 -7.38 5.59
N ARG A 87 -5.38 -7.53 5.91
CA ARG A 87 -4.62 -6.69 6.82
C ARG A 87 -3.56 -5.95 6.02
N VAL A 88 -3.45 -4.65 6.26
CA VAL A 88 -2.60 -3.73 5.51
C VAL A 88 -1.79 -2.88 6.47
N LEU A 89 -0.48 -2.82 6.28
CA LEU A 89 0.40 -1.89 6.98
C LEU A 89 1.01 -0.91 5.97
N GLY A 90 0.46 0.30 5.89
CA GLY A 90 0.97 1.39 5.06
C GLY A 90 2.27 1.98 5.63
N ILE A 91 3.25 2.21 4.75
CA ILE A 91 4.53 2.82 5.05
C ILE A 91 4.58 4.20 4.36
N PHE A 92 4.87 5.23 5.15
CA PHE A 92 4.83 6.62 4.70
C PHE A 92 6.12 7.37 5.02
N GLY A 93 6.55 8.22 4.10
CA GLY A 93 7.63 9.18 4.30
C GLY A 93 9.02 8.56 4.43
N LEU A 94 9.27 7.41 3.82
CA LEU A 94 10.58 6.80 3.72
C LEU A 94 11.51 7.71 2.89
N HIS A 95 12.55 8.27 3.52
CA HIS A 95 13.49 9.15 2.84
C HIS A 95 14.92 8.93 3.36
N PRO A 96 15.95 8.85 2.50
CA PRO A 96 17.34 8.63 2.93
C PRO A 96 17.86 9.66 3.94
N GLU A 97 17.35 10.89 3.86
CA GLU A 97 17.77 12.00 4.73
C GLU A 97 16.91 12.17 5.98
N ARG A 98 15.86 11.35 6.16
CA ARG A 98 14.98 11.38 7.34
C ARG A 98 15.22 10.13 8.17
N MET A 99 15.49 10.31 9.46
CA MET A 99 15.48 9.19 10.40
C MET A 99 14.03 8.81 10.71
N GLY A 100 13.61 7.64 10.23
CA GLY A 100 12.29 7.07 10.49
C GLY A 100 11.28 7.28 9.37
N PHE A 101 10.12 6.66 9.57
CA PHE A 101 8.96 6.68 8.69
C PHE A 101 7.71 6.43 9.54
N SER A 102 6.57 6.79 8.99
CA SER A 102 5.27 6.62 9.63
C SER A 102 4.63 5.32 9.16
N VAL A 103 3.90 4.64 10.06
CA VAL A 103 3.12 3.44 9.71
C VAL A 103 1.68 3.55 10.16
N VAL A 104 0.77 3.07 9.31
CA VAL A 104 -0.66 2.99 9.58
C VAL A 104 -1.14 1.59 9.29
N GLU A 105 -1.70 0.92 10.30
CA GLU A 105 -2.29 -0.42 10.14
C GLU A 105 -3.81 -0.34 10.06
N VAL A 106 -4.39 -1.05 9.11
CA VAL A 106 -5.84 -1.24 8.98
C VAL A 106 -6.14 -2.68 8.58
N MET A 107 -7.26 -3.21 9.05
CA MET A 107 -7.71 -4.55 8.73
C MET A 107 -9.23 -4.59 8.60
N GLY A 108 -9.73 -5.30 7.60
CA GLY A 108 -11.17 -5.48 7.43
C GLY A 108 -11.57 -5.94 6.04
N ALA A 109 -12.89 -6.09 5.88
CA ALA A 109 -13.50 -6.32 4.58
C ALA A 109 -13.43 -5.07 3.69
N ARG A 110 -13.68 -5.24 2.40
CA ARG A 110 -13.69 -4.12 1.47
C ARG A 110 -14.77 -3.10 1.86
N PRO A 111 -14.43 -1.81 2.04
CA PRO A 111 -15.43 -0.78 2.34
C PRO A 111 -16.52 -0.72 1.26
N ALA A 112 -17.78 -0.80 1.68
CA ALA A 112 -18.92 -0.69 0.78
C ALA A 112 -19.39 0.77 0.70
N GLY A 113 -19.43 1.33 -0.51
CA GLY A 113 -19.96 2.68 -0.73
C GLY A 113 -19.12 3.79 -0.12
N LEU A 114 -17.79 3.68 -0.20
CA LEU A 114 -16.86 4.69 0.32
C LEU A 114 -17.14 6.07 -0.28
N VAL A 115 -17.49 7.02 0.59
CA VAL A 115 -17.80 8.42 0.26
C VAL A 115 -17.12 9.31 1.30
N ARG A 116 -16.47 10.39 0.84
CA ARG A 116 -15.87 11.36 1.76
C ARG A 116 -16.92 12.28 2.38
N PRO A 117 -16.76 12.70 3.65
CA PRO A 117 -17.66 13.65 4.29
C PRO A 117 -17.77 15.01 3.57
N ASP A 118 -16.70 15.42 2.89
CA ASP A 118 -16.63 16.68 2.12
C ASP A 118 -17.26 16.58 0.72
N GLY A 119 -17.76 15.40 0.34
CA GLY A 119 -18.37 15.14 -0.96
C GLY A 119 -17.39 14.99 -2.12
N THR A 120 -16.08 15.09 -1.88
CA THR A 120 -15.08 14.84 -2.92
C THR A 120 -14.98 13.35 -3.26
N PRO A 121 -14.60 12.98 -4.49
CA PRO A 121 -14.38 11.58 -4.85
C PRO A 121 -13.29 10.94 -3.97
N PRO A 122 -13.37 9.63 -3.69
CA PRO A 122 -12.27 8.92 -3.05
C PRO A 122 -10.95 9.15 -3.78
N PHE A 123 -9.89 9.32 -3.01
CA PHE A 123 -8.54 9.63 -3.47
C PHE A 123 -8.29 11.00 -4.10
N ALA A 124 -9.30 11.88 -4.22
CA ALA A 124 -9.10 13.24 -4.70
C ALA A 124 -8.02 13.97 -3.87
N SER A 125 -7.23 14.83 -4.52
CA SER A 125 -6.13 15.51 -3.85
C SER A 125 -6.65 16.53 -2.83
N VAL A 126 -6.09 16.52 -1.63
CA VAL A 126 -6.30 17.58 -0.64
C VAL A 126 -5.11 18.55 -0.59
N LEU A 127 -4.08 18.28 -1.38
CA LEU A 127 -2.88 19.12 -1.45
C LEU A 127 -3.14 20.36 -2.34
N PRO A 128 -2.62 21.53 -1.99
CA PRO A 128 -2.65 22.70 -2.86
C PRO A 128 -2.04 22.38 -4.23
N ALA A 129 -2.78 22.67 -5.31
CA ALA A 129 -2.41 22.33 -6.69
C ALA A 129 -2.09 20.84 -6.93
N GLY A 130 -2.56 19.95 -6.06
CA GLY A 130 -2.28 18.52 -6.14
C GLY A 130 -2.91 17.87 -7.38
N ASP A 131 -4.12 18.30 -7.76
CA ASP A 131 -4.80 17.79 -8.95
C ASP A 131 -4.02 18.11 -10.24
N ASP A 132 -3.56 19.36 -10.39
CA ASP A 132 -2.75 19.80 -11.53
C ASP A 132 -1.40 19.05 -11.61
N ALA A 133 -0.86 18.67 -10.45
CA ALA A 133 0.37 17.88 -10.33
C ALA A 133 0.14 16.35 -10.47
N GLY A 134 -1.12 15.91 -10.60
CA GLY A 134 -1.47 14.49 -10.66
C GLY A 134 -1.19 13.73 -9.37
N LEU A 135 -1.36 14.39 -8.23
CA LEU A 135 -1.20 13.84 -6.87
C LEU A 135 -2.55 13.42 -6.30
N TYR A 136 -2.55 12.33 -5.55
CA TYR A 136 -3.72 11.77 -4.90
C TYR A 136 -3.54 11.79 -3.37
N SER A 137 -4.64 11.73 -2.64
CA SER A 137 -4.59 11.76 -1.17
C SER A 137 -5.38 10.62 -0.54
N LEU A 138 -4.87 10.04 0.54
CA LEU A 138 -5.62 9.18 1.44
C LEU A 138 -6.16 9.99 2.61
N VAL A 139 -7.47 9.95 2.81
CA VAL A 139 -8.18 10.60 3.92
C VAL A 139 -8.75 9.51 4.81
N GLY A 140 -7.97 9.11 5.81
CA GLY A 140 -8.34 8.07 6.77
C GLY A 140 -8.00 6.64 6.35
N THR A 141 -8.23 5.70 7.27
CA THR A 141 -7.85 4.29 7.13
C THR A 141 -8.76 3.52 6.16
N GLU A 142 -10.01 3.95 5.97
CA GLU A 142 -10.93 3.31 5.00
C GLU A 142 -10.44 3.49 3.56
N GLU A 143 -9.88 4.65 3.22
CA GLU A 143 -9.27 4.87 1.90
C GLU A 143 -8.02 4.01 1.70
N LEU A 144 -7.21 3.83 2.74
CA LEU A 144 -6.06 2.90 2.69
C LEU A 144 -6.53 1.46 2.43
N LEU A 145 -7.59 1.02 3.13
CA LEU A 145 -8.15 -0.31 2.97
C LEU A 145 -8.76 -0.52 1.58
N GLU A 146 -9.56 0.42 1.08
CA GLU A 146 -10.13 0.36 -0.28
C GLU A 146 -9.02 0.34 -1.35
N LEU A 147 -7.99 1.17 -1.21
CA LEU A 147 -6.89 1.19 -2.18
C LEU A 147 -6.11 -0.13 -2.18
N ALA A 148 -5.89 -0.72 -1.01
CA ALA A 148 -5.29 -2.02 -0.88
C ALA A 148 -6.11 -3.11 -1.60
N TRP A 149 -7.44 -3.15 -1.39
CA TRP A 149 -8.34 -4.05 -2.12
C TRP A 149 -8.28 -3.87 -3.63
N ARG A 150 -8.31 -2.63 -4.12
CA ARG A 150 -8.18 -2.36 -5.56
C ARG A 150 -6.83 -2.81 -6.11
N SER A 151 -5.75 -2.70 -5.34
CA SER A 151 -4.42 -3.13 -5.78
C SER A 151 -4.18 -4.63 -5.64
N HIS A 152 -4.94 -5.34 -4.79
CA HIS A 152 -4.73 -6.75 -4.51
C HIS A 152 -4.88 -7.63 -5.77
N GLY A 153 -5.79 -7.25 -6.67
CA GLY A 153 -5.94 -7.90 -7.98
C GLY A 153 -4.69 -7.78 -8.87
N LEU A 154 -3.85 -6.75 -8.71
CA LEU A 154 -2.64 -6.57 -9.51
C LEU A 154 -1.52 -7.55 -9.14
N ALA A 155 -1.45 -7.97 -7.88
CA ALA A 155 -0.50 -9.01 -7.47
C ALA A 155 -0.85 -10.38 -8.09
N ARG A 156 -2.11 -10.58 -8.50
CA ARG A 156 -2.59 -11.81 -9.16
C ARG A 156 -2.33 -11.83 -10.67
N SER A 157 -2.24 -10.67 -11.31
CA SER A 157 -2.12 -10.53 -12.77
C SER A 157 -0.70 -10.54 -13.32
N GLY A 158 0.32 -10.50 -12.45
CA GLY A 158 1.70 -10.35 -12.87
C GLY A 158 2.01 -8.95 -13.45
N ASP A 159 1.06 -8.01 -13.37
CA ASP A 159 1.23 -6.62 -13.80
C ASP A 159 2.15 -5.82 -12.86
N ALA A 160 2.38 -6.33 -11.66
CA ALA A 160 3.38 -5.81 -10.74
C ALA A 160 4.69 -6.58 -10.95
N LYS A 161 5.79 -5.87 -11.22
CA LYS A 161 7.09 -6.53 -11.38
C LYS A 161 7.51 -7.10 -10.03
N SER A 162 7.73 -8.41 -9.96
CA SER A 162 8.39 -9.02 -8.81
C SER A 162 9.83 -8.51 -8.76
N VAL A 163 10.21 -7.99 -7.60
CA VAL A 163 11.59 -7.63 -7.30
C VAL A 163 12.04 -8.68 -6.29
N ARG A 164 12.80 -9.68 -6.74
CA ARG A 164 13.57 -10.50 -5.79
C ARG A 164 14.67 -9.62 -5.21
N ALA A 165 14.89 -9.71 -3.90
CA ALA A 165 16.18 -9.33 -3.35
C ALA A 165 17.27 -10.13 -4.11
N PRO A 166 18.40 -9.51 -4.50
CA PRO A 166 19.50 -10.26 -5.09
C PRO A 166 19.88 -11.39 -4.12
N ASP A 167 19.96 -12.61 -4.65
CA ASP A 167 20.05 -13.87 -3.90
C ASP A 167 20.89 -13.75 -2.62
N GLY A 168 20.20 -13.71 -1.47
CA GLY A 168 20.81 -13.70 -0.15
C GLY A 168 21.22 -15.09 0.32
N ILE A 169 22.02 -15.81 -0.48
CA ILE A 169 22.88 -16.90 0.01
C ILE A 169 24.22 -16.76 -0.72
N VAL A 170 25.14 -16.04 -0.10
CA VAL A 170 26.57 -16.31 -0.31
C VAL A 170 26.84 -17.61 0.42
N GLU A 171 27.09 -18.70 -0.32
CA GLU A 171 27.77 -19.86 0.25
C GLU A 171 29.10 -19.37 0.83
N ILE A 172 29.23 -19.43 2.17
CA ILE A 172 30.52 -19.34 2.83
C ILE A 172 30.93 -20.76 3.18
N SER A 173 31.76 -21.32 2.31
CA SER A 173 32.72 -22.45 2.49
C SER A 173 32.20 -23.76 3.10
#